data_AF-A0A413IM45-F1
#
_entry.id   AF-A0A413IM45-F1
#
_cell.length_a   1.000
_cell.length_b   1.000
_cell.length_c   1.000
_cell.angle_alpha   90.00
_cell.angle_beta   90.00
_cell.angle_gamma   90.00
#
_symmetry.space_group_name_H-M   'P 1'
#
loop_
_entity.id
_entity.type
_entity.pdbx_description
1 polymer ?
#
loop_
_entity_poly.entity_id
_entity_poly.type
_entity_poly.pdbx_seq_one_letter_code
_entity_poly.pdbx_strand_id
1 'polypeptide(L)'
;MRAFGWFIITLLLGACSADKPSKKCIYPAGDLFFSKEKAGWDEVYIGREYADTVLVYNPTKTGIRLEGFSHIPEVACKKIGHSEQDWNLGGYTVEPGTCDTLIVTLRLKNESMLGNYYNVMRFMINGEVDYNYGFMIDVPVREDFDHWSEEEKARAPHFMVDSTERDFGTLREGEESKMIFKIQNVGERNLIIRKIETTCGCTAVLPGQRVLLPGKEMDLNVIFHSAGRSGKQRKVITLFCNDPRQPKIQLVVKGEVN
;
A
#
# COMPACT_ATOMS: atom_id res chain seq x y z
N MET A 1 64.34 -32.92 6.59
CA MET A 1 63.09 -33.68 6.38
C MET A 1 61.98 -32.97 7.14
N ARG A 2 61.12 -32.21 6.44
CA ARG A 2 59.92 -31.59 7.01
C ARG A 2 58.73 -32.10 6.20
N ALA A 3 57.84 -32.86 6.84
CA ALA A 3 56.62 -33.38 6.24
C ALA A 3 55.52 -32.32 6.34
N PHE A 4 54.96 -31.92 5.20
CA PHE A 4 53.74 -31.11 5.13
C PHE A 4 52.54 -32.06 5.18
N GLY A 5 51.70 -31.95 6.22
CA GLY A 5 50.42 -32.63 6.31
C GLY A 5 49.33 -31.79 5.64
N TRP A 6 48.71 -32.33 4.60
CA TRP A 6 47.58 -31.72 3.90
C TRP A 6 46.29 -32.18 4.58
N PHE A 7 45.59 -31.29 5.28
CA PHE A 7 44.24 -31.58 5.78
C PHE A 7 43.24 -31.35 4.63
N ILE A 8 42.69 -32.44 4.09
CA ILE A 8 41.52 -32.40 3.21
C ILE A 8 40.29 -32.27 4.11
N ILE A 9 39.70 -31.07 4.15
CA ILE A 9 38.36 -30.87 4.72
C ILE A 9 37.37 -31.33 3.64
N THR A 10 36.85 -32.54 3.80
CA THR A 10 35.71 -33.04 3.03
C THR A 10 34.46 -32.30 3.49
N LEU A 11 34.03 -31.31 2.69
CA LEU A 11 32.74 -30.67 2.83
C LEU A 11 31.66 -31.70 2.41
N LEU A 12 31.06 -32.37 3.40
CA LEU A 12 29.82 -33.13 3.20
C LEU A 12 28.72 -32.14 2.85
N LEU A 13 28.44 -31.98 1.56
CA LEU A 13 27.21 -31.37 1.05
C LEU A 13 26.04 -32.25 1.50
N GLY A 14 25.48 -31.92 2.67
CA GLY A 14 24.15 -32.38 3.04
C GLY A 14 23.17 -31.86 2.00
N ALA A 15 22.61 -32.76 1.20
CA ALA A 15 21.51 -32.46 0.32
C ALA A 15 20.28 -32.14 1.19
N CYS A 16 20.11 -30.87 1.55
CA CYS A 16 18.80 -30.35 1.88
C CYS A 16 17.92 -30.61 0.64
N SER A 17 16.98 -31.54 0.76
CA SER A 17 15.93 -31.73 -0.24
C SER A 17 15.04 -30.49 -0.23
N ALA A 18 15.52 -29.39 -0.80
CA ALA A 18 14.70 -28.24 -1.10
C ALA A 18 13.67 -28.68 -2.12
N ASP A 19 12.39 -28.57 -1.78
CA ASP A 19 11.31 -28.84 -2.72
C ASP A 19 11.54 -28.09 -4.02
N LYS A 20 11.29 -28.77 -5.16
CA LYS A 20 11.43 -28.17 -6.49
C LYS A 20 10.64 -26.85 -6.53
N PRO A 21 11.22 -25.73 -7.00
CA PRO A 21 10.54 -24.43 -7.06
C PRO A 21 9.16 -24.48 -7.72
N SER A 22 8.99 -25.35 -8.74
CA SER A 22 7.71 -25.58 -9.41
C SER A 22 6.59 -26.08 -8.49
N LYS A 23 6.88 -26.80 -7.41
CA LYS A 23 5.88 -27.24 -6.42
C LYS A 23 5.26 -26.08 -5.64
N LYS A 24 5.93 -24.92 -5.59
CA LYS A 24 5.44 -23.71 -4.93
C LYS A 24 4.50 -22.91 -5.82
N CYS A 25 4.53 -23.14 -7.14
CA CYS A 25 3.71 -22.48 -8.12
C CYS A 25 2.35 -23.18 -8.23
N ILE A 26 1.35 -22.68 -7.49
CA ILE A 26 0.03 -23.30 -7.36
C ILE A 26 -1.11 -22.42 -7.89
N TYR A 27 -0.84 -21.15 -8.21
CA TYR A 27 -1.85 -20.19 -8.66
C TYR A 27 -1.86 -20.13 -10.19
N PRO A 28 -2.86 -20.70 -10.87
CA PRO A 28 -2.90 -20.70 -12.32
C PRO A 28 -3.19 -19.31 -12.89
N ALA A 29 -2.56 -18.98 -14.01
CA ALA A 29 -2.84 -17.82 -14.85
C ALA A 29 -2.62 -18.22 -16.32
N GLY A 30 -3.70 -18.50 -17.04
CA GLY A 30 -3.64 -19.25 -18.29
C GLY A 30 -2.89 -20.57 -18.11
N ASP A 31 -1.90 -20.81 -18.97
CA ASP A 31 -1.04 -22.00 -18.92
C ASP A 31 0.17 -21.88 -17.97
N LEU A 32 0.33 -20.74 -17.27
CA LEU A 32 1.39 -20.54 -16.27
C LEU A 32 0.88 -20.77 -14.85
N PHE A 33 1.82 -21.07 -13.94
CA PHE A 33 1.56 -21.16 -12.51
C PHE A 33 2.45 -20.19 -11.73
N PHE A 34 1.84 -19.36 -10.91
CA PHE A 34 2.50 -18.39 -10.03
C PHE A 34 2.63 -18.95 -8.62
N SER A 35 3.66 -18.54 -7.88
CA SER A 35 3.85 -18.97 -6.48
C SER A 35 2.94 -18.27 -5.47
N LYS A 36 2.36 -17.14 -5.84
CA LYS A 36 1.48 -16.34 -4.99
C LYS A 36 0.70 -15.34 -5.83
N GLU A 37 -0.50 -15.02 -5.34
CA GLU A 37 -1.43 -14.06 -5.94
C GLU A 37 -1.43 -12.69 -5.23
N LYS A 38 -0.59 -12.49 -4.20
CA LYS A 38 -0.50 -11.22 -3.48
C LYS A 38 0.92 -10.86 -3.05
N ALA A 39 1.18 -9.56 -2.93
CA ALA A 39 2.42 -9.06 -2.34
C ALA A 39 2.54 -9.44 -0.87
N GLY A 40 3.79 -9.66 -0.42
CA GLY A 40 4.12 -10.10 0.94
C GLY A 40 4.52 -8.98 1.90
N TRP A 41 4.20 -7.71 1.62
CA TRP A 41 4.57 -6.58 2.49
C TRP A 41 3.47 -6.33 3.54
N ASP A 42 3.84 -6.25 4.82
CA ASP A 42 2.89 -5.97 5.91
C ASP A 42 2.45 -4.51 5.95
N GLU A 43 3.40 -3.60 5.70
CA GLU A 43 3.16 -2.17 5.48
C GLU A 43 4.29 -1.58 4.65
N VAL A 44 4.01 -0.42 4.04
CA VAL A 44 4.94 0.32 3.21
C VAL A 44 4.95 1.79 3.58
N TYR A 45 6.04 2.46 3.27
CA TYR A 45 6.27 3.86 3.62
C TYR A 45 6.43 4.70 2.35
N ILE A 46 5.78 5.87 2.31
CA ILE A 46 5.93 6.83 1.21
C ILE A 46 7.40 7.17 1.01
N GLY A 47 7.83 7.24 -0.25
CA GLY A 47 9.20 7.57 -0.63
C GLY A 47 10.17 6.39 -0.61
N ARG A 48 9.77 5.23 -0.09
CA ARG A 48 10.59 4.00 -0.11
C ARG A 48 10.26 3.11 -1.30
N GLU A 49 11.21 2.21 -1.59
CA GLU A 49 11.08 1.15 -2.58
C GLU A 49 10.93 -0.20 -1.87
N TYR A 50 9.97 -0.99 -2.33
CA TYR A 50 9.72 -2.34 -1.85
C TYR A 50 9.80 -3.30 -3.02
N ALA A 51 10.49 -4.41 -2.85
CA ALA A 51 10.57 -5.46 -3.85
C ALA A 51 10.06 -6.78 -3.28
N ASP A 52 9.41 -7.56 -4.12
CA ASP A 52 8.93 -8.89 -3.80
C ASP A 52 9.17 -9.83 -4.98
N THR A 53 9.43 -11.09 -4.69
CA THR A 53 9.73 -12.12 -5.70
C THR A 53 8.55 -13.07 -5.86
N VAL A 54 8.15 -13.30 -7.10
CA VAL A 54 7.10 -14.24 -7.49
C VAL A 54 7.72 -15.27 -8.45
N LEU A 55 7.59 -16.55 -8.13
CA LEU A 55 8.02 -17.61 -9.04
C LEU A 55 6.94 -17.86 -10.09
N VAL A 56 7.36 -18.06 -11.33
CA VAL A 56 6.48 -18.33 -12.48
C VAL A 56 6.94 -19.62 -13.14
N TYR A 57 6.09 -20.63 -13.13
CA TYR A 57 6.37 -21.96 -13.67
C TYR A 57 5.59 -22.18 -14.97
N ASN A 58 6.31 -22.64 -16.00
CA ASN A 58 5.74 -23.12 -17.25
C ASN A 58 5.75 -24.67 -17.27
N PRO A 59 4.60 -25.34 -17.06
CA PRO A 59 4.51 -26.80 -17.10
C PRO A 59 4.48 -27.37 -18.53
N THR A 60 4.35 -26.53 -19.55
CA THR A 60 4.12 -26.96 -20.93
C THR A 60 5.43 -27.34 -21.63
N LYS A 61 5.28 -27.82 -22.88
CA LYS A 61 6.41 -28.20 -23.74
C LYS A 61 6.87 -27.06 -24.68
N THR A 62 6.24 -25.89 -24.59
CA THR A 62 6.50 -24.73 -25.45
C THR A 62 6.75 -23.50 -24.60
N GLY A 63 7.55 -22.54 -25.11
CA GLY A 63 7.75 -21.27 -24.42
C GLY A 63 6.42 -20.52 -24.31
N ILE A 64 6.19 -19.86 -23.18
CA ILE A 64 5.00 -19.04 -22.95
C ILE A 64 5.44 -17.60 -22.76
N ARG A 65 4.83 -16.68 -23.50
CA ARG A 65 5.07 -15.24 -23.36
C ARG A 65 4.31 -14.71 -22.14
N LEU A 66 5.02 -14.04 -21.24
CA LEU A 66 4.47 -13.37 -20.06
C LEU A 66 4.73 -11.86 -20.16
N GLU A 67 3.68 -11.05 -20.09
CA GLU A 67 3.75 -9.60 -20.24
C GLU A 67 2.85 -8.89 -19.21
N GLY A 68 3.11 -7.62 -18.93
CA GLY A 68 2.23 -6.80 -18.09
C GLY A 68 1.02 -6.32 -18.88
N PHE A 69 -0.19 -6.46 -18.34
CA PHE A 69 -1.41 -5.91 -18.95
C PHE A 69 -1.72 -4.50 -18.45
N SER A 70 -1.56 -4.27 -17.15
CA SER A 70 -1.97 -3.03 -16.49
C SER A 70 -0.80 -2.07 -16.33
N HIS A 71 -0.97 -0.84 -16.82
CA HIS A 71 -0.02 0.24 -16.50
C HIS A 71 -0.38 0.84 -15.14
N ILE A 72 0.32 0.40 -14.10
CA ILE A 72 0.23 0.94 -12.74
C ILE A 72 1.51 1.73 -12.49
N PRO A 73 1.48 3.08 -12.49
CA PRO A 73 2.70 3.90 -12.45
C PRO A 73 3.60 3.64 -11.24
N GLU A 74 3.01 3.20 -10.13
CA GLU A 74 3.73 2.92 -8.88
C GLU A 74 4.39 1.54 -8.86
N VAL A 75 4.10 0.68 -9.85
CA VAL A 75 4.55 -0.71 -9.86
C VAL A 75 5.38 -1.02 -11.09
N ALA A 76 6.58 -1.53 -10.85
CA ALA A 76 7.46 -2.05 -11.87
C ALA A 76 7.59 -3.56 -11.75
N CYS A 77 7.88 -4.22 -12.87
CA CYS A 77 8.17 -5.64 -12.92
C CYS A 77 9.45 -5.88 -13.72
N LYS A 78 10.18 -6.92 -13.36
CA LYS A 78 11.32 -7.41 -14.16
C LYS A 78 11.57 -8.89 -13.90
N LYS A 79 12.08 -9.60 -14.91
CA LYS A 79 12.70 -10.91 -14.67
C LYS A 79 14.03 -10.72 -13.94
N ILE A 80 14.40 -11.66 -13.07
CA ILE A 80 15.73 -11.67 -12.47
C ILE A 80 16.82 -11.65 -13.57
N GLY A 81 17.79 -10.74 -13.44
CA GLY A 81 18.85 -10.54 -14.45
C GLY A 81 18.46 -9.64 -15.63
N HIS A 82 17.23 -9.14 -15.70
CA HIS A 82 16.75 -8.19 -16.71
C HIS A 82 16.47 -6.80 -16.11
N SER A 83 16.29 -5.79 -16.96
CA SER A 83 15.89 -4.44 -16.59
C SER A 83 14.37 -4.28 -16.53
N GLU A 84 13.88 -3.22 -15.86
CA GLU A 84 12.46 -2.84 -15.91
C GLU A 84 12.03 -2.40 -17.31
N GLN A 85 12.97 -1.88 -18.12
CA GLN A 85 12.70 -1.48 -19.50
C GLN A 85 12.39 -2.69 -20.38
N ASP A 86 13.07 -3.83 -20.17
CA ASP A 86 12.78 -5.07 -20.89
C ASP A 86 11.34 -5.54 -20.67
N TRP A 87 10.83 -5.39 -19.45
CA TRP A 87 9.44 -5.68 -19.12
C TRP A 87 8.48 -4.74 -19.84
N ASN A 88 8.75 -3.44 -19.79
CA ASN A 88 7.88 -2.41 -20.38
C ASN A 88 7.83 -2.47 -21.92
N LEU A 89 8.84 -3.06 -22.56
CA LEU A 89 8.90 -3.24 -24.02
C LEU A 89 8.19 -4.51 -24.51
N GLY A 90 7.64 -5.34 -23.62
CA GLY A 90 6.78 -6.47 -24.00
C GLY A 90 6.99 -7.75 -23.20
N GLY A 91 7.55 -7.70 -21.98
CA GLY A 91 7.70 -8.88 -21.12
C GLY A 91 8.81 -9.87 -21.52
N TYR A 92 8.67 -11.14 -21.13
CA TYR A 92 9.67 -12.19 -21.41
C TYR A 92 9.03 -13.56 -21.69
N THR A 93 9.82 -14.51 -22.21
CA THR A 93 9.37 -15.90 -22.42
C THR A 93 9.79 -16.76 -21.23
N VAL A 94 8.83 -17.46 -20.62
CA VAL A 94 9.08 -18.51 -19.63
C VAL A 94 9.33 -19.81 -20.41
N GLU A 95 10.54 -20.35 -20.32
CA GLU A 95 10.95 -21.51 -21.11
C GLU A 95 10.23 -22.81 -20.66
N PRO A 96 10.03 -23.79 -21.57
CA PRO A 96 9.34 -25.05 -21.26
C PRO A 96 9.92 -25.77 -20.03
N GLY A 97 9.06 -26.18 -19.10
CA GLY A 97 9.46 -26.92 -17.89
C GLY A 97 10.31 -26.12 -16.90
N THR A 98 10.49 -24.82 -17.11
CA THR A 98 11.30 -23.97 -16.23
C THR A 98 10.46 -23.16 -15.26
N CYS A 99 11.11 -22.71 -14.19
CA CYS A 99 10.53 -21.83 -13.19
C CYS A 99 11.41 -20.57 -13.09
N ASP A 100 10.86 -19.45 -13.56
CA ASP A 100 11.51 -18.14 -13.55
C ASP A 100 11.13 -17.34 -12.30
N THR A 101 11.90 -16.27 -12.02
CA THR A 101 11.62 -15.32 -10.95
C THR A 101 11.24 -13.96 -11.52
N LEU A 102 10.01 -13.54 -11.25
CA LEU A 102 9.51 -12.19 -11.46
C LEU A 102 9.75 -11.36 -10.19
N ILE A 103 10.38 -10.20 -10.33
CA ILE A 103 10.53 -9.21 -9.28
C ILE A 103 9.45 -8.15 -9.50
N VAL A 104 8.61 -7.94 -8.49
CA VAL A 104 7.59 -6.88 -8.45
C VAL A 104 8.08 -5.80 -7.49
N THR A 105 8.19 -4.57 -7.98
CA THR A 105 8.70 -3.43 -7.22
C THR A 105 7.61 -2.38 -7.06
N LEU A 106 7.34 -1.96 -5.83
CA LEU A 106 6.39 -0.90 -5.49
C LEU A 106 7.14 0.37 -5.05
N ARG A 107 6.75 1.52 -5.62
CA ARG A 107 7.28 2.86 -5.33
C ARG A 107 6.14 3.85 -5.18
N LEU A 108 5.74 4.14 -3.95
CA LEU A 108 4.70 5.11 -3.64
C LEU A 108 5.33 6.46 -3.29
N LYS A 109 5.05 7.50 -4.08
CA LYS A 109 5.66 8.84 -3.90
C LYS A 109 4.66 9.93 -3.53
N ASN A 110 3.37 9.70 -3.76
CA ASN A 110 2.35 10.71 -3.57
C ASN A 110 1.69 10.55 -2.19
N GLU A 111 1.63 11.61 -1.40
CA GLU A 111 0.99 11.65 -0.09
C GLU A 111 -0.51 11.30 -0.16
N SER A 112 -1.15 11.43 -1.34
CA SER A 112 -2.52 10.94 -1.58
C SER A 112 -2.67 9.42 -1.47
N MET A 113 -1.57 8.67 -1.47
CA MET A 113 -1.54 7.21 -1.33
C MET A 113 -1.50 6.74 0.12
N LEU A 114 -1.31 7.63 1.10
CA LEU A 114 -1.40 7.30 2.52
C LEU A 114 -2.74 6.65 2.85
N GLY A 115 -2.76 5.65 3.74
CA GLY A 115 -3.96 4.86 4.02
C GLY A 115 -3.84 3.44 3.50
N ASN A 116 -4.88 2.89 2.89
CA ASN A 116 -4.79 1.56 2.28
C ASN A 116 -4.58 1.69 0.76
N TYR A 117 -3.50 1.14 0.24
CA TYR A 117 -3.26 1.07 -1.20
C TYR A 117 -3.68 -0.30 -1.70
N TYR A 118 -4.66 -0.31 -2.60
CA TYR A 118 -5.18 -1.51 -3.24
C TYR A 118 -5.02 -1.40 -4.76
N ASN A 119 -4.36 -2.39 -5.36
CA ASN A 119 -4.29 -2.54 -6.81
C ASN A 119 -4.20 -4.03 -7.19
N VAL A 120 -4.65 -4.36 -8.39
CA VAL A 120 -4.58 -5.72 -8.95
C VAL A 120 -3.84 -5.65 -10.27
N MET A 121 -2.60 -6.12 -10.27
CA MET A 121 -1.81 -6.29 -11.49
C MET A 121 -2.31 -7.50 -12.25
N ARG A 122 -2.57 -7.33 -13.54
CA ARG A 122 -2.86 -8.43 -14.45
C ARG A 122 -1.74 -8.61 -15.46
N PHE A 123 -1.66 -9.82 -15.99
CA PHE A 123 -0.66 -10.24 -16.96
C PHE A 123 -1.33 -10.69 -18.25
N MET A 124 -0.61 -10.53 -19.37
CA MET A 124 -0.93 -11.18 -20.64
C MET A 124 -0.08 -12.45 -20.76
N ILE A 125 -0.73 -13.56 -21.10
CA ILE A 125 -0.14 -14.87 -21.35
C ILE A 125 -0.37 -15.19 -22.82
N ASN A 126 0.70 -15.25 -23.62
CA ASN A 126 0.64 -15.38 -25.08
C ASN A 126 -0.28 -14.33 -25.75
N GLY A 127 -0.27 -13.09 -25.24
CA GLY A 127 -1.09 -11.99 -25.73
C GLY A 127 -2.54 -11.98 -25.25
N GLU A 128 -2.97 -12.98 -24.47
CA GLU A 128 -4.32 -13.04 -23.88
C GLU A 128 -4.29 -12.67 -22.40
N VAL A 129 -5.25 -11.86 -21.95
CA VAL A 129 -5.38 -11.48 -20.53
C VAL A 129 -6.20 -12.53 -19.80
N ASP A 130 -5.62 -13.14 -18.77
CA ASP A 130 -6.41 -13.92 -17.81
C ASP A 130 -7.01 -13.00 -16.74
N TYR A 131 -8.33 -12.89 -16.71
CA TYR A 131 -9.04 -12.08 -15.73
C TYR A 131 -9.34 -12.82 -14.42
N ASN A 132 -9.16 -14.15 -14.37
CA ASN A 132 -9.35 -14.97 -13.18
C ASN A 132 -8.14 -14.91 -12.24
N TYR A 133 -6.98 -14.52 -12.76
CA TYR A 133 -5.78 -14.28 -11.97
C TYR A 133 -5.41 -12.80 -11.93
N GLY A 134 -4.99 -12.35 -10.76
CA GLY A 134 -4.41 -11.02 -10.59
C GLY A 134 -3.49 -11.01 -9.38
N PHE A 135 -2.33 -10.38 -9.52
CA PHE A 135 -1.41 -10.19 -8.41
C PHE A 135 -1.84 -8.95 -7.61
N MET A 136 -2.37 -9.19 -6.42
CA MET A 136 -2.93 -8.19 -5.53
C MET A 136 -1.82 -7.47 -4.73
N ILE A 137 -1.86 -6.15 -4.75
CA ILE A 137 -1.11 -5.30 -3.84
C ILE A 137 -2.16 -4.65 -2.94
N ASP A 138 -2.27 -5.15 -1.71
CA ASP A 138 -3.19 -4.63 -0.69
C ASP A 138 -2.37 -4.36 0.56
N VAL A 139 -1.90 -3.12 0.71
CA VAL A 139 -0.92 -2.75 1.74
C VAL A 139 -1.27 -1.44 2.43
N PRO A 140 -1.13 -1.36 3.77
CA PRO A 140 -1.13 -0.10 4.48
C PRO A 140 0.07 0.76 4.07
N VAL A 141 -0.18 2.03 3.76
CA VAL A 141 0.82 3.03 3.40
C VAL A 141 0.93 4.07 4.51
N ARG A 142 2.15 4.25 5.00
CA ARG A 142 2.50 5.11 6.13
C ARG A 142 3.40 6.25 5.71
N GLU A 143 3.39 7.31 6.51
CA GLU A 143 4.35 8.39 6.41
C GLU A 143 5.70 7.90 6.96
N ASP A 144 6.79 8.30 6.32
CA ASP A 144 8.15 7.93 6.73
C ASP A 144 8.76 9.01 7.62
N PHE A 145 9.10 8.66 8.87
CA PHE A 145 9.77 9.55 9.81
C PHE A 145 11.16 9.06 10.23
N ASP A 146 11.67 7.97 9.65
CA ASP A 146 12.97 7.41 10.07
C ASP A 146 14.13 8.33 9.67
N HIS A 147 13.91 9.21 8.71
CA HIS A 147 14.90 10.21 8.29
C HIS A 147 15.00 11.41 9.26
N TRP A 148 14.08 11.55 10.23
CA TRP A 148 14.11 12.64 11.20
C TRP A 148 15.06 12.32 12.34
N SER A 149 15.90 13.28 12.74
CA SER A 149 16.69 13.16 13.96
C SER A 149 15.80 13.21 15.21
N GLU A 150 16.32 12.77 16.35
CA GLU A 150 15.59 12.85 17.62
C GLU A 150 15.29 14.29 18.03
N GLU A 151 16.19 15.24 17.73
CA GLU A 151 15.97 16.67 17.92
C GLU A 151 14.83 17.19 17.02
N GLU A 152 14.75 16.71 15.77
CA GLU A 152 13.66 17.07 14.87
C GLU A 152 12.31 16.51 15.34
N LYS A 153 12.28 15.28 15.85
CA LYS A 153 11.07 14.65 16.43
C LYS A 153 10.63 15.36 17.72
N ALA A 154 11.57 15.81 18.55
CA ALA A 154 11.27 16.59 19.74
C ALA A 154 10.56 17.91 19.39
N ARG A 155 10.96 18.55 18.29
CA ARG A 155 10.40 19.82 17.79
C ARG A 155 9.36 19.62 16.69
N ALA A 156 8.83 18.42 16.53
CA ALA A 156 7.85 18.09 15.50
C ALA A 156 6.55 18.92 15.64
N PRO A 157 5.75 19.05 14.56
CA PRO A 157 4.37 19.51 14.71
C PRO A 157 3.62 18.55 15.65
N HIS A 158 2.59 19.06 16.33
CA HIS A 158 1.75 18.21 17.17
C HIS A 158 0.28 18.52 16.90
N PHE A 159 -0.45 17.53 16.38
CA PHE A 159 -1.86 17.63 16.06
C PHE A 159 -2.68 17.51 17.35
N MET A 160 -3.59 18.45 17.57
CA MET A 160 -4.64 18.36 18.59
C MET A 160 -6.00 18.66 17.96
N VAL A 161 -7.04 18.03 18.49
CA VAL A 161 -8.44 18.31 18.11
C VAL A 161 -9.30 18.40 19.36
N ASP A 162 -10.29 19.29 19.34
CA ASP A 162 -11.17 19.53 20.48
C ASP A 162 -12.06 18.33 20.84
N SER A 163 -12.46 17.53 19.85
CA SER A 163 -13.15 16.26 20.04
C SER A 163 -12.80 15.29 18.92
N THR A 164 -12.79 13.99 19.21
CA THR A 164 -12.71 12.95 18.17
C THR A 164 -14.08 12.48 17.71
N GLU A 165 -15.17 13.01 18.28
CA GLU A 165 -16.53 12.61 17.96
C GLU A 165 -17.51 13.79 17.91
N ARG A 166 -18.44 13.73 16.96
CA ARG A 166 -19.61 14.61 16.86
C ARG A 166 -20.86 13.78 16.69
N ASP A 167 -21.89 14.14 17.44
CA ASP A 167 -23.23 13.56 17.30
C ASP A 167 -24.12 14.58 16.58
N PHE A 168 -24.72 14.17 15.46
CA PHE A 168 -25.66 15.02 14.72
C PHE A 168 -27.12 14.86 15.19
N GLY A 169 -27.35 14.02 16.19
CA GLY A 169 -28.68 13.70 16.70
C GLY A 169 -29.48 12.86 15.73
N THR A 170 -30.75 13.18 15.59
CA THR A 170 -31.69 12.50 14.70
C THR A 170 -31.98 13.38 13.49
N LEU A 171 -31.83 12.81 12.29
CA LEU A 171 -32.21 13.43 11.02
C LEU A 171 -33.35 12.66 10.38
N ARG A 172 -34.15 13.33 9.57
CA ARG A 172 -34.98 12.66 8.56
C ARG A 172 -34.13 12.30 7.35
N GLU A 173 -34.50 11.23 6.65
CA GLU A 173 -33.89 10.92 5.35
C GLU A 173 -33.94 12.13 4.39
N GLY A 174 -32.80 12.45 3.78
CA GLY A 174 -32.64 13.58 2.86
C GLY A 174 -32.12 14.87 3.50
N GLU A 175 -32.10 14.98 4.83
CA GLU A 175 -31.49 16.10 5.55
C GLU A 175 -29.95 16.04 5.57
N GLU A 176 -29.34 17.17 5.93
CA GLU A 176 -27.91 17.29 6.11
C GLU A 176 -27.59 17.86 7.49
N SER A 177 -26.50 17.39 8.09
CA SER A 177 -25.95 17.99 9.31
C SER A 177 -24.53 18.49 9.09
N LYS A 178 -24.27 19.72 9.54
CA LYS A 178 -22.96 20.37 9.48
C LYS A 178 -22.34 20.37 10.87
N MET A 179 -21.12 19.86 10.95
CA MET A 179 -20.34 19.77 12.18
C MET A 179 -18.96 20.36 11.94
N ILE A 180 -18.34 20.83 13.02
CA ILE A 180 -17.00 21.41 12.98
C ILE A 180 -16.13 20.66 13.98
N PHE A 181 -14.94 20.26 13.56
CA PHE A 181 -13.85 19.83 14.45
C PHE A 181 -12.80 20.94 14.49
N LYS A 182 -12.39 21.37 15.68
CA LYS A 182 -11.36 22.41 15.83
C LYS A 182 -10.00 21.75 15.96
N ILE A 183 -9.16 21.91 14.94
CA ILE A 183 -7.81 21.36 14.88
C ILE A 183 -6.84 22.44 15.31
N GLN A 184 -5.86 22.10 16.14
CA GLN A 184 -4.78 22.98 16.58
C GLN A 184 -3.42 22.32 16.33
N ASN A 185 -2.43 23.12 15.95
CA ASN A 185 -1.03 22.70 16.00
C ASN A 185 -0.41 23.20 17.30
N VAL A 186 -0.18 22.29 18.25
CA VAL A 186 0.45 22.59 19.54
C VAL A 186 1.94 22.22 19.57
N GLY A 187 2.54 21.92 18.41
CA GLY A 187 3.96 21.63 18.25
C GLY A 187 4.78 22.86 17.84
N GLU A 188 6.04 22.62 17.46
CA GLU A 188 7.00 23.69 17.16
C GLU A 188 7.29 23.90 15.67
N ARG A 189 6.79 23.01 14.81
CA ARG A 189 6.91 23.09 13.34
C ARG A 189 5.54 23.13 12.69
N ASN A 190 5.49 23.52 11.41
CA ASN A 190 4.25 23.53 10.65
C ASN A 190 3.64 22.13 10.55
N LEU A 191 2.39 22.01 10.97
CA LEU A 191 1.58 20.82 10.80
C LEU A 191 0.98 20.85 9.39
N ILE A 192 1.13 19.77 8.65
CA ILE A 192 0.64 19.62 7.28
C ILE A 192 -0.34 18.46 7.27
N ILE A 193 -1.60 18.73 6.92
CA ILE A 193 -2.59 17.70 6.65
C ILE A 193 -2.35 17.15 5.25
N ARG A 194 -1.81 15.94 5.18
CA ARG A 194 -1.42 15.25 3.94
C ARG A 194 -2.64 14.83 3.13
N LYS A 195 -3.57 14.15 3.81
CA LYS A 195 -4.74 13.51 3.20
C LYS A 195 -5.89 13.49 4.18
N ILE A 196 -7.11 13.61 3.66
CA ILE A 196 -8.36 13.38 4.39
C ILE A 196 -9.13 12.32 3.61
N GLU A 197 -9.50 11.25 4.30
CA GLU A 197 -10.33 10.17 3.78
C GLU A 197 -11.65 10.13 4.55
N THR A 198 -12.76 9.98 3.84
CA THR A 198 -14.08 9.86 4.44
C THR A 198 -14.74 8.55 4.05
N THR A 199 -15.48 7.94 4.98
CA THR A 199 -16.44 6.89 4.61
C THR A 199 -17.55 7.49 3.73
N CYS A 200 -18.12 6.70 2.82
CA CYS A 200 -19.13 7.17 1.86
C CYS A 200 -20.27 7.96 2.53
N GLY A 201 -20.66 9.08 1.89
CA GLY A 201 -21.71 10.04 2.28
C GLY A 201 -21.47 10.85 3.54
N CYS A 202 -20.21 11.04 3.93
CA CYS A 202 -19.79 12.26 4.59
C CYS A 202 -18.75 12.98 3.73
N THR A 203 -18.84 14.30 3.71
CA THR A 203 -17.91 15.19 3.04
C THR A 203 -17.14 15.96 4.12
N ALA A 204 -15.81 15.99 4.04
CA ALA A 204 -14.97 16.72 4.97
C ALA A 204 -14.09 17.69 4.20
N VAL A 205 -14.14 18.98 4.55
CA VAL A 205 -13.50 20.06 3.82
C VAL A 205 -12.77 20.99 4.78
N LEU A 206 -11.52 21.29 4.46
CA LEU A 206 -10.78 22.36 5.12
C LEU A 206 -11.12 23.71 4.45
N PRO A 207 -11.39 24.79 5.20
CA PRO A 207 -11.79 26.09 4.67
C PRO A 207 -10.63 26.89 4.04
N GLY A 208 -9.40 26.35 4.08
CA GLY A 208 -8.19 27.04 3.61
C GLY A 208 -7.06 26.09 3.28
N GLN A 209 -5.83 26.51 3.57
CA GLN A 209 -4.63 25.72 3.29
C GLN A 209 -4.51 24.51 4.22
N ARG A 210 -3.81 23.47 3.75
CA ARG A 210 -3.51 22.25 4.52
C ARG A 210 -2.36 22.42 5.53
N VAL A 211 -1.85 23.64 5.70
CA VAL A 211 -0.70 23.95 6.57
C VAL A 211 -1.17 24.80 7.74
N LEU A 212 -0.85 24.35 8.95
CA LEU A 212 -1.19 25.01 10.20
C LEU A 212 0.10 25.36 10.95
N LEU A 213 0.36 26.66 11.11
CA LEU A 213 1.53 27.16 11.82
C LEU A 213 1.49 26.80 13.32
N PRO A 214 2.63 26.76 14.02
CA PRO A 214 2.67 26.57 15.47
C PRO A 214 1.73 27.49 16.23
N GLY A 215 0.96 26.93 17.17
CA GLY A 215 -0.02 27.61 18.00
C GLY A 215 -1.29 28.07 17.28
N LYS A 216 -1.45 27.79 15.98
CA LYS A 216 -2.64 28.17 15.22
C LYS A 216 -3.70 27.08 15.20
N GLU A 217 -4.93 27.51 14.96
CA GLU A 217 -6.11 26.67 14.86
C GLU A 217 -6.74 26.75 13.47
N MET A 218 -7.42 25.69 13.07
CA MET A 218 -8.28 25.66 11.89
C MET A 218 -9.51 24.79 12.13
N ASP A 219 -10.60 25.14 11.46
CA ASP A 219 -11.83 24.36 11.49
C ASP A 219 -11.80 23.30 10.38
N LEU A 220 -12.13 22.05 10.71
CA LEU A 220 -12.49 21.03 9.73
C LEU A 220 -14.02 20.96 9.65
N ASN A 221 -14.56 21.42 8.53
CA ASN A 221 -15.99 21.41 8.27
C ASN A 221 -16.40 20.03 7.74
N VAL A 222 -17.37 19.40 8.40
CA VAL A 222 -17.88 18.09 8.03
C VAL A 222 -19.37 18.18 7.75
N ILE A 223 -19.80 17.64 6.62
CA ILE A 223 -21.19 17.54 6.21
C ILE A 223 -21.56 16.07 6.12
N PHE A 224 -22.58 15.67 6.86
CA PHE A 224 -23.20 14.35 6.74
C PHE A 224 -24.47 14.46 5.90
N HIS A 225 -24.58 13.63 4.86
CA HIS A 225 -25.75 13.57 3.98
C HIS A 225 -26.56 12.31 4.31
N SER A 226 -27.82 12.49 4.74
CA SER A 226 -28.68 11.38 5.18
C SER A 226 -29.44 10.67 4.04
N ALA A 227 -29.42 11.22 2.82
CA ALA A 227 -30.12 10.63 1.66
C ALA A 227 -29.71 9.16 1.42
N GLY A 228 -30.69 8.26 1.30
CA GLY A 228 -30.46 6.83 1.11
C GLY A 228 -29.94 6.10 2.35
N ARG A 229 -30.15 6.66 3.56
CA ARG A 229 -29.68 6.10 4.84
C ARG A 229 -30.84 5.97 5.83
N SER A 230 -30.72 5.03 6.76
CA SER A 230 -31.68 4.81 7.85
C SER A 230 -31.03 4.14 9.06
N GLY A 231 -31.64 4.32 10.24
CA GLY A 231 -31.17 3.82 11.51
C GLY A 231 -29.86 4.46 11.99
N LYS A 232 -29.19 3.81 12.95
CA LYS A 232 -27.93 4.28 13.54
C LYS A 232 -26.83 4.41 12.50
N GLN A 233 -26.26 5.61 12.42
CA GLN A 233 -25.15 5.93 11.56
C GLN A 233 -23.88 6.13 12.37
N ARG A 234 -22.77 5.62 11.82
CA ARG A 234 -21.42 5.92 12.29
C ARG A 234 -20.52 6.08 11.06
N LYS A 235 -19.90 7.25 10.92
CA LYS A 235 -19.01 7.61 9.81
C LYS A 235 -17.66 7.99 10.36
N VAL A 236 -16.61 7.59 9.66
CA VAL A 236 -15.23 7.82 10.06
C VAL A 236 -14.58 8.75 9.05
N ILE A 237 -13.94 9.80 9.56
CA ILE A 237 -13.05 10.69 8.82
C ILE A 237 -11.65 10.39 9.30
N THR A 238 -10.76 10.00 8.40
CA THR A 238 -9.36 9.74 8.71
C THR A 238 -8.51 10.87 8.15
N LEU A 239 -7.72 11.53 8.99
CA LEU A 239 -6.73 12.51 8.58
C LEU A 239 -5.34 11.87 8.67
N PHE A 240 -4.51 12.17 7.69
CA PHE A 240 -3.08 11.88 7.71
C PHE A 240 -2.31 13.18 7.77
N CYS A 241 -1.27 13.25 8.61
CA CYS A 241 -0.45 14.44 8.78
C CYS A 241 1.02 14.09 9.02
N ASN A 242 1.87 15.13 9.05
CA ASN A 242 3.30 15.01 9.33
C ASN A 242 3.65 15.10 10.84
N ASP A 243 2.72 14.81 11.74
CA ASP A 243 3.02 14.62 13.18
C ASP A 243 3.54 13.18 13.39
N PRO A 244 4.83 12.97 13.72
CA PRO A 244 5.40 11.64 13.91
C PRO A 244 4.82 10.90 15.11
N ARG A 245 4.22 11.61 16.08
CA ARG A 245 3.58 11.02 17.27
C ARG A 245 2.18 10.53 16.94
N GLN A 246 1.50 11.23 16.03
CA GLN A 246 0.13 10.92 15.63
C GLN A 246 -0.09 11.17 14.13
N PRO A 247 0.52 10.36 13.24
CA PRO A 247 0.47 10.61 11.79
C PRO A 247 -0.88 10.26 11.16
N LYS A 248 -1.75 9.58 11.92
CA LYS A 248 -3.11 9.20 11.54
C LYS A 248 -4.07 9.55 12.68
N ILE A 249 -5.09 10.33 12.37
CA ILE A 249 -6.16 10.73 13.30
C ILE A 249 -7.49 10.22 12.74
N GLN A 250 -8.34 9.65 13.60
CA GLN A 250 -9.70 9.25 13.24
C GLN A 250 -10.70 10.09 14.01
N LEU A 251 -11.59 10.75 13.27
CA LEU A 251 -12.73 11.49 13.79
C LEU A 251 -14.01 10.74 13.42
N VAL A 252 -14.99 10.79 14.30
CA VAL A 252 -16.26 10.06 14.16
C VAL A 252 -17.41 11.03 14.10
N VAL A 253 -18.32 10.79 13.17
CA VAL A 253 -19.62 11.43 13.13
C VAL A 253 -20.68 10.35 13.31
N LYS A 254 -21.59 10.52 14.26
CA LYS A 254 -22.63 9.54 14.58
C LYS A 254 -24.00 10.20 14.80
N GLY A 255 -25.05 9.40 14.74
CA GLY A 255 -26.43 9.83 14.98
C GLY A 255 -27.42 8.79 14.44
N GLU A 256 -28.67 9.18 14.28
CA GLU A 256 -29.76 8.31 13.80
C GLU A 256 -30.50 8.96 12.64
N VAL A 257 -30.90 8.17 11.64
CA VAL A 257 -31.69 8.63 10.49
C VAL A 257 -33.04 7.90 10.49
N ASN A 258 -34.12 8.68 10.50
CA ASN A 258 -35.51 8.19 10.48
C ASN A 258 -36.11 8.22 9.08
#